data_AF-A0ABD1TUS7-F1
#
_entry.id   AF-A0ABD1TUS7-F1
#
_cell.length_a   1.000
_cell.length_b   1.000
_cell.length_c   1.000
_cell.angle_alpha   90.00
_cell.angle_beta   90.00
_cell.angle_gamma   90.00
#
_symmetry.space_group_name_H-M   'P 1'
#
loop_
_entity.id
_entity.type
_entity.pdbx_description
1 polymer ?
#
loop_
_entity_poly.entity_id
_entity_poly.type
_entity_poly.pdbx_seq_one_letter_code
_entity_poly.pdbx_strand_id
1 'polypeptide(L)'
;MVMSAPDGPLSSKIAGQIEVDFAKCDCCGLTEECTLSYIETIRERYQGKWICGLCAEAVKDEILRCQKLISPDEAMARHFNFCNKFRSSGPPEDPTVRLITAMRQILRKSLESPKSLRSMPSSPLKNRGDGNMKGMGLTRSESCIPSLSLVDSPVLCDLGEAALYCESWRFTVETNDAGIWTQVLARCVGYVKEYMTGDKYLADSKAVADDFLAYAKTVELSGDEKDAWIFDIG
;
A
#
# COMPACT_ATOMS: atom_id res chain seq x y z
N MET A 1 -24.12 61.54 49.38
CA MET A 1 -22.96 62.27 48.83
C MET A 1 -22.67 61.68 47.45
N VAL A 2 -22.31 62.49 46.47
CA VAL A 2 -21.89 62.08 45.11
C VAL A 2 -20.37 61.75 45.19
N MET A 3 -19.69 60.93 44.38
CA MET A 3 -19.90 60.52 42.97
C MET A 3 -19.36 59.09 42.65
N SER A 4 -19.65 58.63 41.42
CA SER A 4 -18.75 58.04 40.38
C SER A 4 -17.39 57.42 40.76
N ALA A 5 -16.82 56.42 40.06
CA ALA A 5 -17.18 55.69 38.82
C ALA A 5 -16.40 54.34 38.77
N PRO A 6 -16.62 53.44 37.78
CA PRO A 6 -15.97 52.11 37.72
C PRO A 6 -14.72 52.07 36.82
N ASP A 7 -13.90 51.02 37.01
CA ASP A 7 -12.85 50.58 36.08
C ASP A 7 -12.94 49.06 35.83
N GLY A 8 -12.45 48.62 34.66
CA GLY A 8 -12.43 47.22 34.23
C GLY A 8 -11.27 46.40 34.84
N PRO A 9 -11.01 45.18 34.32
CA PRO A 9 -10.60 45.06 32.93
C PRO A 9 -11.61 44.43 31.96
N LEU A 10 -11.61 44.95 30.74
CA LEU A 10 -12.13 44.29 29.55
C LEU A 10 -11.30 43.02 29.27
N SER A 11 -11.90 41.82 29.43
CA SER A 11 -11.23 40.58 29.01
C SER A 11 -11.20 40.51 27.48
N SER A 12 -10.01 40.70 26.90
CA SER A 12 -9.78 40.82 25.47
C SER A 12 -10.23 39.59 24.69
N LYS A 13 -10.75 39.80 23.47
CA LYS A 13 -10.89 38.72 22.48
C LYS A 13 -9.51 38.13 22.17
N ILE A 14 -9.29 36.87 22.55
CA ILE A 14 -8.33 36.00 21.89
C ILE A 14 -9.14 35.14 20.92
N ALA A 15 -9.07 35.46 19.62
CA ALA A 15 -9.63 34.59 18.59
C ALA A 15 -8.70 33.38 18.38
N GLY A 16 -9.27 32.19 18.23
CA GLY A 16 -8.50 31.00 17.87
C GLY A 16 -7.88 30.20 19.01
N GLN A 17 -8.42 30.26 20.24
CA GLN A 17 -8.23 29.14 21.16
C GLN A 17 -8.95 27.91 20.58
N ILE A 18 -8.17 26.97 20.05
CA ILE A 18 -8.66 25.64 19.70
C ILE A 18 -8.91 24.90 21.02
N GLU A 19 -10.15 24.50 21.26
CA GLU A 19 -10.52 23.77 22.48
C GLU A 19 -10.05 22.31 22.36
N VAL A 20 -8.96 22.01 23.08
CA VAL A 20 -8.31 20.69 23.15
C VAL A 20 -8.67 20.01 24.46
N ASP A 21 -9.10 18.76 24.37
CA ASP A 21 -9.46 17.88 25.48
C ASP A 21 -8.65 16.56 25.43
N PHE A 22 -8.53 15.89 26.56
CA PHE A 22 -7.77 14.65 26.73
C PHE A 22 -8.68 13.42 26.66
N ALA A 23 -9.00 12.99 25.44
CA ALA A 23 -9.87 11.84 25.21
C ALA A 23 -9.14 10.51 25.48
N LYS A 24 -9.83 9.55 26.11
CA LYS A 24 -9.28 8.21 26.44
C LYS A 24 -9.98 7.11 25.66
N CYS A 25 -9.19 6.25 24.99
CA CYS A 25 -9.65 5.31 23.98
C CYS A 25 -10.41 4.15 24.59
N ASP A 26 -11.66 3.97 24.17
CA ASP A 26 -12.54 2.88 24.64
C ASP A 26 -11.93 1.49 24.35
N CYS A 27 -11.18 1.36 23.25
CA CYS A 27 -10.52 0.13 22.83
C CYS A 27 -9.24 -0.15 23.65
N CYS A 28 -8.19 0.65 23.48
CA CYS A 28 -6.85 0.34 24.00
C CYS A 28 -6.49 1.06 25.32
N GLY A 29 -7.24 2.11 25.70
CA GLY A 29 -7.02 2.87 26.93
C GLY A 29 -5.92 3.93 26.86
N LEU A 30 -5.27 4.15 25.70
CA LEU A 30 -4.43 5.32 25.44
C LEU A 30 -5.25 6.62 25.56
N THR A 31 -4.60 7.69 26.01
CA THR A 31 -5.15 9.06 26.02
C THR A 31 -4.46 9.87 24.93
N GLU A 32 -5.20 10.64 24.14
CA GLU A 32 -4.66 11.56 23.14
C GLU A 32 -5.23 12.97 23.34
N GLU A 33 -4.42 13.99 23.00
CA GLU A 33 -4.87 15.39 22.93
C GLU A 33 -5.65 15.58 21.62
N CYS A 34 -6.91 16.00 21.71
CA CYS A 34 -7.82 16.07 20.56
C CYS A 34 -8.72 17.31 20.64
N THR A 35 -9.12 17.85 19.48
CA THR A 35 -10.15 18.90 19.45
C THR A 35 -11.53 18.27 19.71
N LEU A 36 -12.45 19.02 20.34
CA LEU A 36 -13.82 18.53 20.57
C LEU A 36 -14.50 18.08 19.25
N SER A 37 -14.34 18.87 18.18
CA SER A 37 -14.86 18.53 16.84
C SER A 37 -14.31 17.22 16.25
N TYR A 38 -13.06 16.87 16.56
CA TYR A 38 -12.48 15.59 16.14
C TYR A 38 -13.04 14.43 16.99
N ILE A 39 -13.18 14.64 18.30
CA ILE A 39 -13.81 13.66 19.22
C ILE A 39 -15.24 13.35 18.77
N GLU A 40 -16.02 14.38 18.40
CA GLU A 40 -17.39 14.24 17.87
C GLU A 40 -17.41 13.47 16.54
N THR A 41 -16.59 13.87 15.56
CA THR A 41 -16.48 13.20 14.24
C THR A 41 -16.14 11.71 14.37
N ILE A 42 -15.26 11.36 15.32
CA ILE A 42 -14.89 9.97 15.63
C ILE A 42 -16.08 9.23 16.28
N ARG A 43 -16.76 9.85 17.25
CA ARG A 43 -17.95 9.26 17.91
C ARG A 43 -19.08 8.99 16.92
N GLU A 44 -19.39 9.92 16.02
CA GLU A 44 -20.39 9.72 14.97
C GLU A 44 -20.08 8.49 14.10
N ARG A 45 -18.81 8.32 13.71
CA ARG A 45 -18.36 7.20 12.87
C ARG A 45 -18.36 5.84 13.58
N TYR A 46 -18.11 5.82 14.89
CA TYR A 46 -17.84 4.60 15.65
C TYR A 46 -18.86 4.35 16.80
N GLN A 47 -20.16 4.52 16.50
CA GLN A 47 -21.29 4.21 17.41
C GLN A 47 -21.23 4.93 18.78
N GLY A 48 -20.83 6.20 18.80
CA GLY A 48 -20.69 7.01 20.01
C GLY A 48 -19.42 6.74 20.82
N LYS A 49 -18.58 5.78 20.43
CA LYS A 49 -17.30 5.46 21.09
C LYS A 49 -16.19 6.38 20.59
N TRP A 50 -15.26 6.73 21.46
CA TRP A 50 -14.04 7.40 21.04
C TRP A 50 -12.89 6.39 20.96
N ILE A 51 -12.26 6.32 19.79
CA ILE A 51 -11.08 5.50 19.54
C ILE A 51 -9.93 6.38 19.05
N CYS A 52 -8.73 6.09 19.53
CA CYS A 52 -7.51 6.77 19.11
C CYS A 52 -7.18 6.53 17.64
N GLY A 53 -6.35 7.38 17.05
CA GLY A 53 -5.98 7.30 15.63
C GLY A 53 -5.48 5.92 15.20
N LEU A 54 -4.61 5.29 16.01
CA LEU A 54 -4.08 3.95 15.74
C LEU A 54 -5.16 2.85 15.76
N CYS A 55 -6.18 2.97 16.61
CA CYS A 55 -7.32 2.05 16.62
C CYS A 55 -8.28 2.34 15.45
N ALA A 56 -8.40 3.59 15.01
CA ALA A 56 -9.21 3.95 13.85
C ALA A 56 -8.66 3.34 12.55
N GLU A 57 -7.34 3.42 12.32
CA GLU A 57 -6.69 2.75 11.18
C GLU A 57 -6.80 1.22 11.28
N ALA A 58 -6.48 0.63 12.44
CA ALA A 58 -6.57 -0.83 12.63
C ALA A 58 -8.00 -1.39 12.49
N VAL A 59 -9.05 -0.57 12.69
CA VAL A 59 -10.44 -0.93 12.37
C VAL A 59 -10.71 -0.84 10.87
N LYS A 60 -10.17 0.15 10.14
CA LYS A 60 -10.25 0.19 8.67
C LYS A 60 -9.56 -1.03 8.05
N ASP A 61 -8.37 -1.39 8.54
CA ASP A 61 -7.63 -2.57 8.10
C ASP A 61 -8.39 -3.89 8.36
N GLU A 62 -9.23 -3.94 9.40
CA GLU A 62 -10.09 -5.09 9.68
C GLU A 62 -11.34 -5.11 8.78
N ILE A 63 -11.92 -3.95 8.40
CA ILE A 63 -12.99 -3.85 7.38
C ILE A 63 -12.48 -4.28 6.00
N LEU A 64 -11.30 -3.78 5.62
CA LEU A 64 -10.65 -4.03 4.34
C LEU A 64 -9.88 -5.35 4.30
N ARG A 65 -9.80 -6.11 5.41
CA ARG A 65 -8.99 -7.33 5.44
C ARG A 65 -9.49 -8.32 4.39
N CYS A 66 -8.52 -8.82 3.62
CA CYS A 66 -8.64 -9.68 2.47
C CYS A 66 -9.21 -11.10 2.71
N GLN A 67 -10.23 -11.24 3.56
CA GLN A 67 -10.88 -12.51 3.86
C GLN A 67 -12.41 -12.38 4.03
N LYS A 68 -12.94 -11.19 4.35
CA LYS A 68 -14.38 -10.93 4.44
C LYS A 68 -14.66 -9.43 4.51
N LEU A 69 -15.43 -8.88 3.56
CA LEU A 69 -16.09 -7.58 3.76
C LEU A 69 -17.06 -7.72 4.94
N ILE A 70 -16.80 -6.96 6.00
CA ILE A 70 -17.57 -6.94 7.25
C ILE A 70 -18.10 -5.54 7.52
N SER A 71 -19.17 -5.43 8.31
CA SER A 71 -19.62 -4.12 8.78
C SER A 71 -18.55 -3.46 9.66
N PRO A 72 -18.48 -2.12 9.71
CA PRO A 72 -17.64 -1.41 10.67
C PRO A 72 -17.87 -1.87 12.12
N ASP A 73 -19.09 -2.30 12.43
CA ASP A 73 -19.51 -2.82 13.73
C ASP A 73 -18.79 -4.14 14.09
N GLU A 74 -18.74 -5.09 13.16
CA GLU A 74 -18.04 -6.37 13.29
C GLU A 74 -16.51 -6.17 13.30
N ALA A 75 -16.00 -5.22 12.51
CA ALA A 75 -14.58 -4.84 12.55
C ALA A 75 -14.17 -4.24 13.90
N MET A 76 -14.97 -3.30 14.44
CA MET A 76 -14.81 -2.79 15.80
C MET A 76 -14.90 -3.92 16.83
N ALA A 77 -15.89 -4.80 16.74
CA ALA A 77 -16.06 -5.90 17.69
C ALA A 77 -14.83 -6.82 17.72
N ARG A 78 -14.24 -7.14 16.56
CA ARG A 78 -13.00 -7.93 16.47
C ARG A 78 -11.81 -7.19 17.06
N HIS A 79 -11.59 -5.94 16.65
CA HIS A 79 -10.45 -5.15 17.11
C HIS A 79 -10.50 -4.90 18.63
N PHE A 80 -11.67 -4.55 19.18
CA PHE A 80 -11.88 -4.41 20.63
C PHE A 80 -11.66 -5.75 21.35
N ASN A 81 -12.17 -6.87 20.84
CA ASN A 81 -11.93 -8.19 21.45
C ASN A 81 -10.47 -8.64 21.36
N PHE A 82 -9.71 -8.19 20.36
CA PHE A 82 -8.26 -8.38 20.28
C PHE A 82 -7.54 -7.55 21.36
N CYS A 83 -7.71 -6.22 21.35
CA CYS A 83 -7.05 -5.33 22.29
C CYS A 83 -7.42 -5.59 23.75
N ASN A 84 -8.68 -5.95 24.04
CA ASN A 84 -9.12 -6.27 25.39
C ASN A 84 -8.41 -7.51 25.97
N LYS A 85 -8.08 -8.52 25.15
CA LYS A 85 -7.28 -9.69 25.61
C LYS A 85 -5.89 -9.30 26.10
N PHE A 86 -5.27 -8.28 25.51
CA PHE A 86 -3.97 -7.75 25.98
C PHE A 86 -4.14 -6.87 27.23
N ARG A 87 -5.21 -6.08 27.31
CA ARG A 87 -5.53 -5.29 28.52
C ARG A 87 -5.88 -6.18 29.72
N SER A 88 -6.61 -7.27 29.52
CA SER A 88 -7.08 -8.16 30.59
C SER A 88 -6.06 -9.21 31.04
N SER A 89 -5.04 -9.51 30.23
CA SER A 89 -3.95 -10.43 30.62
C SER A 89 -2.83 -9.74 31.43
N GLY A 90 -2.88 -8.40 31.53
CA GLY A 90 -1.95 -7.60 32.33
C GLY A 90 -0.51 -7.57 31.80
N PRO A 91 0.38 -6.82 32.47
CA PRO A 91 1.81 -6.99 32.29
C PRO A 91 2.19 -8.41 32.76
N PRO A 92 2.98 -9.18 31.97
CA PRO A 92 3.55 -10.42 32.47
C PRO A 92 4.51 -10.15 33.64
N GLU A 93 4.57 -11.09 34.59
CA GLU A 93 5.41 -11.00 35.79
C GLU A 93 6.90 -10.79 35.46
N ASP A 94 7.38 -11.35 34.34
CA ASP A 94 8.67 -11.00 33.74
C ASP A 94 8.47 -10.53 32.27
N PRO A 95 8.43 -9.21 32.01
CA PRO A 95 8.36 -8.69 30.65
C PRO A 95 9.69 -8.85 29.90
N THR A 96 10.82 -8.84 30.60
CA THR A 96 12.17 -8.92 30.02
C THR A 96 12.41 -10.28 29.38
N VAL A 97 12.11 -11.38 30.08
CA VAL A 97 12.23 -12.75 29.55
C VAL A 97 11.25 -13.00 28.41
N ARG A 98 10.04 -12.42 28.45
CA ARG A 98 9.09 -12.51 27.32
C ARG A 98 9.57 -11.73 26.10
N LEU A 99 10.12 -10.52 26.26
CA LEU A 99 10.73 -9.75 25.16
C LEU A 99 11.92 -10.50 24.55
N ILE A 100 12.85 -10.99 25.38
CA ILE A 100 13.99 -11.80 24.92
C ILE A 100 13.52 -13.05 24.16
N THR A 101 12.45 -13.71 24.63
CA THR A 101 11.89 -14.90 23.97
C THR A 101 11.22 -14.57 22.64
N ALA A 102 10.46 -13.47 22.56
CA ALA A 102 9.85 -12.99 21.33
C ALA A 102 10.92 -12.58 20.29
N MET A 103 11.94 -11.83 20.69
CA MET A 103 13.07 -11.47 19.82
C MET A 103 13.80 -12.71 19.31
N ARG A 104 14.06 -13.72 20.17
CA ARG A 104 14.61 -15.01 19.75
C ARG A 104 13.73 -15.74 18.73
N GLN A 105 12.40 -15.69 18.86
CA GLN A 105 11.47 -16.29 17.90
C GLN A 105 11.44 -15.55 16.56
N ILE A 106 11.47 -14.20 16.57
CA ILE A 106 11.55 -13.38 15.36
C ILE A 106 12.87 -13.66 14.61
N LEU A 107 14.00 -13.66 15.33
CA LEU A 107 15.31 -13.97 14.76
C LEU A 107 15.37 -15.41 14.20
N ARG A 108 14.78 -16.40 14.87
CA ARG A 108 14.67 -17.77 14.34
C ARG A 108 13.84 -17.84 13.06
N LYS A 109 12.62 -17.27 13.05
CA LYS A 109 11.79 -17.22 11.84
C LYS A 109 12.49 -16.52 10.67
N SER A 110 13.24 -15.44 10.94
CA SER A 110 14.07 -14.75 9.94
C SER A 110 15.24 -15.60 9.41
N LEU A 111 15.65 -16.65 10.13
CA LEU A 111 16.72 -17.59 9.74
C LEU A 111 16.19 -18.93 9.20
N GLU A 112 14.90 -19.21 9.41
CA GLU A 112 14.15 -20.39 8.97
C GLU A 112 13.40 -20.17 7.64
N SER A 113 13.25 -18.91 7.20
CA SER A 113 12.83 -18.61 5.82
C SER A 113 13.77 -19.30 4.81
N PRO A 114 13.26 -19.98 3.76
CA PRO A 114 14.06 -20.90 2.95
C PRO A 114 15.32 -20.29 2.34
N LYS A 115 16.48 -20.64 2.91
CA LYS A 115 17.79 -20.28 2.37
C LYS A 115 17.99 -20.98 1.03
N SER A 116 17.93 -20.20 -0.05
CA SER A 116 18.13 -20.63 -1.44
C SER A 116 19.28 -21.63 -1.57
N LEU A 117 18.96 -22.90 -1.82
CA LEU A 117 19.96 -23.94 -2.05
C LEU A 117 20.65 -23.68 -3.39
N ARG A 118 21.94 -23.36 -3.33
CA ARG A 118 22.78 -23.14 -4.51
C ARG A 118 23.06 -24.47 -5.22
N SER A 119 22.65 -24.60 -6.47
CA SER A 119 23.24 -25.56 -7.40
C SER A 119 23.03 -25.13 -8.87
N MET A 120 24.02 -24.42 -9.42
CA MET A 120 24.33 -24.52 -10.85
C MET A 120 24.88 -25.93 -11.13
N PRO A 121 24.61 -26.54 -12.30
CA PRO A 121 25.53 -26.29 -13.42
C PRO A 121 24.91 -26.24 -14.84
N SER A 122 25.48 -25.32 -15.64
CA SER A 122 25.84 -25.48 -17.06
C SER A 122 24.80 -25.56 -18.19
N SER A 123 25.00 -24.64 -19.14
CA SER A 123 24.80 -24.75 -20.61
C SER A 123 23.43 -24.38 -21.23
N PRO A 124 23.40 -23.56 -22.30
CA PRO A 124 22.17 -23.15 -22.99
C PRO A 124 21.84 -23.99 -24.23
N LEU A 125 20.57 -23.99 -24.64
CA LEU A 125 20.08 -24.44 -25.96
C LEU A 125 18.98 -23.49 -26.48
N LYS A 126 18.68 -23.56 -27.78
CA LYS A 126 18.21 -22.42 -28.59
C LYS A 126 17.03 -22.79 -29.53
N ASN A 127 15.98 -21.95 -29.55
CA ASN A 127 15.11 -21.52 -30.68
C ASN A 127 13.87 -20.81 -30.07
N ARG A 128 13.41 -19.62 -30.51
CA ARG A 128 13.06 -19.05 -31.84
C ARG A 128 11.72 -19.51 -32.46
N GLY A 129 10.83 -18.52 -32.66
CA GLY A 129 9.77 -18.47 -33.68
C GLY A 129 8.33 -18.70 -33.18
N ASP A 130 7.28 -18.17 -33.83
CA ASP A 130 7.19 -17.08 -34.83
C ASP A 130 5.72 -16.62 -35.01
N GLY A 131 5.50 -15.42 -35.57
CA GLY A 131 4.21 -14.88 -36.05
C GLY A 131 3.29 -14.22 -34.98
N ASN A 132 2.69 -13.03 -35.13
CA ASN A 132 2.19 -12.18 -36.26
C ASN A 132 0.70 -12.37 -36.63
N MET A 133 -0.17 -11.45 -36.15
CA MET A 133 -1.14 -10.62 -36.91
C MET A 133 -1.98 -9.80 -35.89
N LYS A 134 -2.04 -8.46 -35.89
CA LYS A 134 -2.55 -7.47 -36.88
C LYS A 134 -4.09 -7.36 -36.95
N GLY A 135 -4.63 -6.16 -36.68
CA GLY A 135 -6.05 -5.80 -36.86
C GLY A 135 -6.69 -5.18 -35.60
N MET A 136 -6.31 -3.97 -35.14
CA MET A 136 -6.58 -2.64 -35.72
C MET A 136 -8.06 -2.22 -35.66
N GLY A 137 -8.39 -1.28 -34.77
CA GLY A 137 -9.73 -0.72 -34.57
C GLY A 137 -9.74 0.51 -33.66
N LEU A 138 -9.36 1.68 -34.19
CA LEU A 138 -9.26 2.92 -33.43
C LEU A 138 -10.64 3.60 -33.23
N THR A 139 -10.97 3.95 -31.99
CA THR A 139 -11.82 5.12 -31.69
C THR A 139 -11.21 5.96 -30.58
N ARG A 140 -11.41 7.28 -30.67
CA ARG A 140 -10.93 8.34 -29.77
C ARG A 140 -12.13 8.83 -28.94
N SER A 141 -12.03 9.28 -27.68
CA SER A 141 -10.96 9.26 -26.66
C SER A 141 -11.69 9.32 -25.28
N GLU A 142 -11.25 9.80 -24.10
CA GLU A 142 -10.18 10.69 -23.60
C GLU A 142 -9.83 10.34 -22.13
N SER A 143 -8.73 10.90 -21.62
CA SER A 143 -8.41 11.04 -20.18
C SER A 143 -8.49 9.77 -19.30
N CYS A 144 -7.65 8.77 -19.58
CA CYS A 144 -7.49 7.62 -18.70
C CYS A 144 -6.55 7.91 -17.50
N ILE A 145 -7.02 8.68 -16.52
CA ILE A 145 -6.75 8.30 -15.12
C ILE A 145 -7.81 7.25 -14.80
N PRO A 146 -7.47 5.96 -14.57
CA PRO A 146 -8.47 4.96 -14.24
C PRO A 146 -9.12 5.33 -12.90
N SER A 147 -10.39 5.75 -12.94
CA SER A 147 -11.20 5.80 -11.73
C SER A 147 -11.23 4.39 -11.15
N LEU A 148 -10.75 4.21 -9.91
CA LEU A 148 -10.77 2.92 -9.23
C LEU A 148 -12.22 2.49 -9.01
N SER A 149 -12.78 1.76 -9.98
CA SER A 149 -14.04 1.06 -9.84
C SER A 149 -13.83 -0.06 -8.83
N LEU A 150 -14.11 0.25 -7.56
CA LEU A 150 -14.23 -0.73 -6.48
C LEU A 150 -15.32 -1.72 -6.87
N VAL A 151 -14.91 -2.80 -7.52
CA VAL A 151 -15.77 -3.95 -7.84
C VAL A 151 -15.91 -4.79 -6.58
N ASP A 152 -16.87 -4.39 -5.72
CA ASP A 152 -17.24 -5.10 -4.49
C ASP A 152 -17.54 -6.58 -4.78
N SER A 153 -16.55 -7.43 -4.55
CA SER A 153 -16.66 -8.87 -4.69
C SER A 153 -15.69 -9.58 -3.73
N PRO A 154 -16.18 -10.32 -2.72
CA PRO A 154 -15.37 -10.84 -1.61
C PRO A 154 -14.46 -12.02 -1.98
N VAL A 155 -14.21 -12.23 -3.29
CA VAL A 155 -13.25 -13.21 -3.83
C VAL A 155 -11.94 -12.53 -4.24
N LEU A 156 -11.96 -11.24 -4.62
CA LEU A 156 -10.79 -10.49 -5.10
C LEU A 156 -9.96 -9.91 -3.94
N CYS A 157 -9.65 -10.76 -2.97
CA CYS A 157 -9.11 -10.33 -1.69
C CYS A 157 -7.68 -10.84 -1.48
N ASP A 158 -7.50 -12.16 -1.43
CA ASP A 158 -6.16 -12.80 -1.46
C ASP A 158 -5.37 -12.40 -2.74
N LEU A 159 -6.12 -12.15 -3.83
CA LEU A 159 -5.60 -11.59 -5.09
C LEU A 159 -5.14 -10.12 -4.97
N GLY A 160 -5.71 -9.31 -4.08
CA GLY A 160 -5.40 -7.88 -3.96
C GLY A 160 -4.01 -7.64 -3.34
N GLU A 161 -3.73 -8.28 -2.19
CA GLU A 161 -2.41 -8.19 -1.54
C GLU A 161 -1.32 -8.85 -2.41
N ALA A 162 -1.64 -9.98 -3.04
CA ALA A 162 -0.74 -10.64 -3.98
C ALA A 162 -0.44 -9.78 -5.23
N ALA A 163 -1.46 -9.16 -5.84
CA ALA A 163 -1.27 -8.29 -7.00
C ALA A 163 -0.43 -7.07 -6.66
N LEU A 164 -0.73 -6.35 -5.57
CA LEU A 164 0.02 -5.16 -5.16
C LEU A 164 1.48 -5.50 -4.83
N TYR A 165 1.74 -6.63 -4.16
CA TYR A 165 3.11 -7.11 -3.98
C TYR A 165 3.80 -7.42 -5.32
N CYS A 166 3.12 -8.12 -6.23
CA CYS A 166 3.73 -8.58 -7.49
C CYS A 166 3.93 -7.44 -8.50
N GLU A 167 3.12 -6.39 -8.43
CA GLU A 167 3.29 -5.13 -9.16
C GLU A 167 4.48 -4.33 -8.64
N SER A 168 4.59 -4.18 -7.30
CA SER A 168 5.78 -3.60 -6.69
C SER A 168 7.04 -4.41 -7.03
N TRP A 169 6.97 -5.74 -7.01
CA TRP A 169 8.09 -6.61 -7.39
C TRP A 169 8.45 -6.50 -8.89
N ARG A 170 7.45 -6.37 -9.79
CA ARG A 170 7.68 -6.07 -11.22
C ARG A 170 8.47 -4.79 -11.37
N PHE A 171 8.03 -3.70 -10.74
CA PHE A 171 8.73 -2.41 -10.80
C PHE A 171 10.18 -2.52 -10.28
N THR A 172 10.40 -3.22 -9.17
CA THR A 172 11.75 -3.49 -8.61
C THR A 172 12.61 -4.35 -9.54
N VAL A 173 12.01 -5.20 -10.39
CA VAL A 173 12.71 -5.95 -11.45
C VAL A 173 13.04 -5.06 -12.65
N GLU A 174 12.12 -4.21 -13.09
CA GLU A 174 12.27 -3.32 -14.25
C GLU A 174 13.30 -2.20 -14.01
N THR A 175 13.41 -1.73 -12.77
CA THR A 175 14.47 -0.81 -12.31
C THR A 175 15.82 -1.50 -12.05
N ASN A 176 15.88 -2.84 -12.16
CA ASN A 176 17.04 -3.68 -11.80
C ASN A 176 17.44 -3.65 -10.30
N ASP A 177 16.64 -3.02 -9.43
CA ASP A 177 16.83 -2.99 -7.98
C ASP A 177 16.67 -4.39 -7.33
N ALA A 178 15.96 -5.32 -7.98
CA ALA A 178 15.75 -6.69 -7.50
C ALA A 178 17.02 -7.55 -7.50
N GLY A 179 18.09 -7.11 -8.18
CA GLY A 179 19.29 -7.91 -8.40
C GLY A 179 19.05 -9.13 -9.29
N ILE A 180 19.92 -10.14 -9.16
CA ILE A 180 19.89 -11.33 -10.04
C ILE A 180 18.73 -12.27 -9.64
N TRP A 181 17.76 -12.41 -10.53
CA TRP A 181 16.68 -13.40 -10.44
C TRP A 181 16.69 -14.31 -11.68
N THR A 182 16.26 -15.56 -11.52
CA THR A 182 16.27 -16.60 -12.59
C THR A 182 14.90 -17.20 -12.89
N GLN A 183 13.90 -16.87 -12.08
CA GLN A 183 12.53 -17.36 -12.20
C GLN A 183 11.56 -16.39 -11.53
N VAL A 184 10.32 -16.33 -12.04
CA VAL A 184 9.23 -15.58 -11.41
C VAL A 184 8.92 -16.20 -10.03
N LEU A 185 8.69 -15.35 -9.02
CA LEU A 185 8.25 -15.78 -7.70
C LEU A 185 6.92 -16.56 -7.82
N ALA A 186 6.79 -17.71 -7.15
CA ALA A 186 5.62 -18.60 -7.32
C ALA A 186 4.27 -17.88 -7.14
N ARG A 187 4.15 -16.98 -6.16
CA ARG A 187 2.95 -16.14 -5.94
C ARG A 187 2.64 -15.16 -7.08
N CYS A 188 3.64 -14.77 -7.86
CA CYS A 188 3.52 -13.80 -8.95
C CYS A 188 3.35 -14.46 -10.33
N VAL A 189 3.36 -15.79 -10.46
CA VAL A 189 3.16 -16.47 -11.75
C VAL A 189 1.81 -16.14 -12.36
N GLY A 190 0.75 -16.01 -11.54
CA GLY A 190 -0.57 -15.56 -12.00
C GLY A 190 -0.55 -14.11 -12.50
N TYR A 191 0.01 -13.19 -11.70
CA TYR A 191 0.16 -11.77 -12.06
C TYR A 191 0.96 -11.57 -13.35
N VAL A 192 2.14 -12.21 -13.47
CA VAL A 192 2.99 -12.09 -14.65
C VAL A 192 2.31 -12.68 -15.88
N LYS A 193 1.55 -13.79 -15.75
CA LYS A 193 0.74 -14.29 -16.86
C LYS A 193 -0.30 -13.26 -17.31
N GLU A 194 -1.06 -12.68 -16.38
CA GLU A 194 -2.07 -11.65 -16.70
C GLU A 194 -1.42 -10.43 -17.36
N TYR A 195 -0.31 -9.92 -16.79
CA TYR A 195 0.44 -8.79 -17.33
C TYR A 195 0.90 -9.03 -18.78
N MET A 196 1.49 -10.20 -19.06
CA MET A 196 2.04 -10.55 -20.37
C MET A 196 0.98 -10.96 -21.42
N THR A 197 -0.18 -11.48 -21.01
CA THR A 197 -1.25 -11.90 -21.95
C THR A 197 -2.43 -10.94 -22.05
N GLY A 198 -2.53 -9.96 -21.17
CA GLY A 198 -3.51 -8.87 -21.21
C GLY A 198 -2.90 -7.56 -21.73
N ASP A 199 -3.68 -6.49 -21.66
CA ASP A 199 -3.33 -5.22 -22.32
C ASP A 199 -2.15 -4.48 -21.67
N LYS A 200 -1.80 -4.79 -20.41
CA LYS A 200 -0.79 -4.05 -19.63
C LYS A 200 0.59 -4.06 -20.30
N TYR A 201 1.14 -5.25 -20.63
CA TYR A 201 2.45 -5.34 -21.28
C TYR A 201 2.48 -4.64 -22.65
N LEU A 202 1.37 -4.66 -23.40
CA LEU A 202 1.25 -3.96 -24.69
C LEU A 202 1.18 -2.43 -24.53
N ALA A 203 0.53 -1.94 -23.48
CA ALA A 203 0.47 -0.52 -23.14
C ALA A 203 1.84 0.02 -22.71
N ASP A 204 2.50 -0.66 -21.76
CA ASP A 204 3.83 -0.30 -21.26
C ASP A 204 4.88 -0.34 -22.39
N SER A 205 4.86 -1.40 -23.22
CA SER A 205 5.73 -1.51 -24.41
C SER A 205 5.44 -0.41 -25.45
N LYS A 206 4.17 -0.01 -25.61
CA LYS A 206 3.81 1.07 -26.54
C LYS A 206 4.29 2.44 -26.04
N ALA A 207 4.23 2.72 -24.74
CA ALA A 207 4.73 3.98 -24.19
C ALA A 207 6.23 4.15 -24.50
N VAL A 208 7.04 3.12 -24.21
CA VAL A 208 8.48 3.10 -24.52
C VAL A 208 8.75 3.26 -26.02
N ALA A 209 7.94 2.64 -26.89
CA ALA A 209 8.08 2.75 -28.34
C ALA A 209 7.72 4.16 -28.87
N ASP A 210 6.69 4.81 -28.31
CA ASP A 210 6.29 6.17 -28.66
C ASP A 210 7.35 7.20 -28.20
N ASP A 211 7.88 7.06 -26.98
CA ASP A 211 8.97 7.90 -26.43
C ASP A 211 10.26 7.75 -27.23
N PHE A 212 10.66 6.51 -27.55
CA PHE A 212 11.80 6.23 -28.43
C PHE A 212 11.61 6.87 -29.82
N LEU A 213 10.42 6.77 -30.40
CA LEU A 213 10.09 7.38 -31.69
C LEU A 213 10.03 8.91 -31.61
N ALA A 214 9.77 9.51 -30.45
CA ALA A 214 9.89 10.94 -30.23
C ALA A 214 11.37 11.36 -30.18
N TYR A 215 12.20 10.67 -29.38
CA TYR A 215 13.63 10.94 -29.27
C TYR A 215 14.36 10.77 -30.61
N ALA A 216 14.10 9.68 -31.34
CA ALA A 216 14.74 9.40 -32.63
C ALA A 216 14.51 10.48 -33.71
N LYS A 217 13.46 11.30 -33.59
CA LYS A 217 13.19 12.45 -34.47
C LYS A 217 13.97 13.71 -34.11
N THR A 218 14.59 13.75 -32.93
CA THR A 218 15.43 14.86 -32.45
C THR A 218 16.93 14.63 -32.66
N VAL A 219 17.33 13.42 -33.08
CA VAL A 219 18.73 13.09 -33.36
C VAL A 219 19.12 13.62 -34.74
N GLU A 220 20.11 14.51 -34.78
CA GLU A 220 20.78 14.90 -36.02
C GLU A 220 21.69 13.75 -36.48
N LEU A 221 21.47 13.25 -37.70
CA LEU A 221 22.28 12.18 -38.28
C LEU A 221 23.57 12.75 -38.89
N SER A 222 24.66 11.99 -38.79
CA SER A 222 26.00 12.38 -39.28
C SER A 222 26.10 12.54 -40.80
N GLY A 223 25.17 11.89 -41.53
CA GLY A 223 25.20 11.82 -42.99
C GLY A 223 26.23 10.83 -43.57
N ASP A 224 26.88 10.03 -42.73
CA ASP A 224 27.98 9.14 -43.15
C ASP A 224 27.57 7.65 -43.39
N GLU A 225 26.26 7.40 -43.31
CA GLU A 225 25.56 6.10 -43.43
C GLU A 225 25.89 5.05 -42.34
N LYS A 226 26.51 5.42 -41.21
CA LYS A 226 26.83 4.49 -40.10
C LYS A 226 25.95 4.65 -38.85
N ASP A 227 25.09 5.65 -38.81
CA ASP A 227 24.12 5.84 -37.72
C ASP A 227 23.15 4.66 -37.65
N ALA A 228 23.13 3.94 -36.53
CA ALA A 228 22.40 2.68 -36.38
C ALA A 228 21.80 2.49 -34.98
N TRP A 229 20.66 1.80 -34.91
CA TRP A 229 20.01 1.40 -33.67
C TRP A 229 20.17 -0.10 -33.43
N ILE A 230 20.58 -0.46 -32.22
CA ILE A 230 20.73 -1.86 -31.78
C ILE A 230 19.45 -2.28 -31.07
N PHE A 231 18.79 -3.31 -31.58
CA PHE A 231 17.64 -3.96 -30.95
C PHE A 231 18.02 -5.38 -30.54
N ASP A 232 17.62 -5.80 -29.34
CA ASP A 232 17.75 -7.18 -28.89
C ASP A 232 16.67 -8.08 -29.53
N ILE A 233 16.94 -9.39 -29.60
CA ILE A 233 16.03 -10.39 -30.18
C ILE A 233 16.02 -11.65 -29.31
N GLY A 234 15.00 -11.77 -28.46
CA GLY A 234 14.65 -13.00 -27.72
C GLY A 234 14.15 -14.15 -28.59
#